data_AF-A0A4R7ZX92-F1
#
_entry.id   AF-A0A4R7ZX92-F1
#
_cell.length_a   1.000
_cell.length_b   1.000
_cell.length_c   1.000
_cell.angle_alpha   90.00
_cell.angle_beta   90.00
_cell.angle_gamma   90.00
#
_symmetry.space_group_name_H-M   'P 1'
#
loop_
_entity.id
_entity.type
_entity.pdbx_description
1 polymer ?
#
loop_
_entity_poly.entity_id
_entity_poly.type
_entity_poly.pdbx_seq_one_letter_code
_entity_poly.pdbx_strand_id
1 'polypeptide(L)'
;MTWRRLGDVGLWAALSFLVLAESGARHDPYWFRAACIAVLAFAVVARRRWPLVTLAAVAWAEIVIVALALGTTNGVQIALVPAISLLSYLAGRRETQLKHFVLVCSWSLLGMLILALTVRRGARATEAVLTWLLMLLLALLLVVLPWLIGRYRAQQALLATAGWERAERIEREQRMEIDQERLRERSRIAEDMHDSVGHELSLLALRAAALELDPSLPEEHRRAASDLRESAATATERLGQIVGVLREQDAPTMPHDETVQALVERAAASGLAVQLTEEVDGELAPMVDRAVHRVVQESLTNASKHAPGAAVTVTVTSHEDDVRVDVVDTGASRPVAAPSGGRGLDGLRERVRLAGGSLTAGPRPGGGFQLTATMPRAGGRPEPPTAAVERATVRRSAQRGLITAIAAPLLLGAVVGAVALGYYLVAGYSAILRPTQYDALTIGQSEADVAKVLPRMQMIDPPGEGYNPPAGWSCQYYRPAAPFTSNYVYRLCFANGTLVAKEVVASGSVAPTPEGTG
;
A
#
# COMPACT_ATOMS: atom_id res chain seq x y z
N MET A 1 10.09 34.83 7.14
CA MET A 1 10.51 33.53 7.73
C MET A 1 9.43 32.49 7.37
N THR A 2 9.71 31.49 6.53
CA THR A 2 8.68 30.52 6.10
C THR A 2 8.10 29.77 7.31
N TRP A 3 6.79 29.48 7.34
CA TRP A 3 6.10 28.69 8.39
C TRP A 3 6.86 27.43 8.84
N ARG A 4 7.59 26.80 7.91
CA ARG A 4 8.45 25.64 8.16
C ARG A 4 9.64 25.92 9.08
N ARG A 5 10.24 27.11 9.05
CA ARG A 5 11.34 27.51 9.93
C ARG A 5 10.82 27.88 11.32
N LEU A 6 9.64 28.51 11.39
CA LEU A 6 8.96 28.79 12.67
C LEU A 6 8.65 27.49 13.42
N GLY A 7 8.19 26.45 12.73
CA GLY A 7 7.96 25.13 13.32
C GLY A 7 9.24 24.43 13.81
N ASP A 8 10.37 24.58 13.10
CA ASP A 8 11.65 24.03 13.55
C ASP A 8 12.18 24.77 14.79
N VAL A 9 12.08 26.10 14.83
CA VAL A 9 12.47 26.90 16.00
C VAL A 9 11.59 26.57 17.22
N GLY A 10 10.26 26.45 17.05
CA GLY A 10 9.36 26.08 18.13
C GLY A 10 9.64 24.67 18.68
N LEU A 11 9.94 23.72 17.80
CA LEU A 11 10.32 22.36 18.18
C LEU A 11 11.62 22.34 18.99
N TRP A 12 12.65 23.05 18.53
CA TRP A 12 13.92 23.15 19.24
C TRP A 12 13.76 23.84 20.59
N ALA A 13 12.99 24.93 20.66
CA ALA A 13 12.72 25.65 21.90
C ALA A 13 12.01 24.76 22.94
N ALA A 14 11.00 24.00 22.52
CA ALA A 14 10.28 23.09 23.41
C ALA A 14 11.17 21.97 23.96
N LEU A 15 11.99 21.34 23.10
CA LEU A 15 12.94 20.29 23.54
C LEU A 15 14.04 20.86 24.43
N SER A 16 14.56 22.05 24.11
CA SER A 16 15.58 22.72 24.91
C SER A 16 15.06 23.14 26.28
N PHE A 17 13.79 23.55 26.37
CA PHE A 17 13.14 23.87 27.64
C PHE A 17 13.09 22.67 28.58
N LEU A 18 12.75 21.47 28.07
CA LEU A 18 12.74 20.24 28.88
C LEU A 18 14.13 19.91 29.43
N VAL A 19 15.17 20.01 28.59
CA VAL A 19 16.57 19.81 29.02
C VAL A 19 16.98 20.84 30.07
N LEU A 20 16.65 22.11 29.86
CA LEU A 20 16.98 23.19 30.80
C LEU A 20 16.25 23.05 32.14
N ALA A 21 15.00 22.58 32.14
CA ALA A 21 14.23 22.36 33.36
C ALA A 21 14.83 21.23 34.21
N GLU A 22 15.14 20.09 33.59
CA GLU A 22 15.73 18.94 34.30
C GLU A 22 17.16 19.23 34.77
N SER A 23 18.02 19.73 33.89
CA SER A 23 19.41 20.07 34.23
C SER A 23 19.52 21.25 35.20
N GLY A 24 18.53 22.15 35.18
CA GLY A 24 18.33 23.23 36.13
C GLY A 24 18.10 22.68 37.54
N ALA A 25 17.15 21.76 37.70
CA ALA A 25 16.85 21.12 38.97
C ALA A 25 18.06 20.37 39.57
N ARG A 26 18.90 19.77 38.71
CA ARG A 26 20.10 19.03 39.11
C ARG A 26 21.36 19.87 39.28
N HIS A 27 21.29 21.18 39.02
CA HIS A 27 22.43 22.10 39.08
C HIS A 27 23.61 21.69 38.18
N ASP A 28 23.32 21.07 37.03
CA ASP A 28 24.37 20.64 36.09
C ASP A 28 25.18 21.84 35.53
N PRO A 29 26.46 21.66 35.18
CA PRO A 29 27.31 22.72 34.65
C PRO A 29 26.75 23.39 33.38
N TYR A 30 26.98 24.70 33.22
CA TYR A 30 26.50 25.44 32.04
C TYR A 30 27.02 24.89 30.70
N TRP A 31 28.26 24.40 30.66
CA TRP A 31 28.84 23.81 29.45
C TRP A 31 28.09 22.53 29.03
N PHE A 32 27.59 21.75 30.00
CA PHE A 32 26.82 20.54 29.75
C PHE A 32 25.47 20.89 29.12
N ARG A 33 24.77 21.88 29.68
CA ARG A 33 23.49 22.39 29.15
C ARG A 33 23.65 22.92 27.72
N ALA A 34 24.71 23.69 27.47
CA ALA A 34 25.02 24.24 26.15
C ALA A 34 25.29 23.13 25.12
N ALA A 35 26.00 22.06 25.50
CA ALA A 35 26.26 20.92 24.63
C ALA A 35 24.95 20.19 24.23
N CYS A 36 24.06 19.90 25.19
CA CYS A 36 22.78 19.26 24.89
C CYS A 36 21.91 20.11 23.95
N ILE A 37 21.87 21.42 24.18
CA ILE A 37 21.12 22.36 23.33
C ILE A 37 21.70 22.42 21.90
N ALA A 38 23.03 22.37 21.77
CA ALA A 38 23.71 22.35 20.47
C ALA A 38 23.42 21.04 19.70
N VAL A 39 23.43 19.89 20.39
CA VAL A 39 23.04 18.60 19.80
C VAL A 39 21.58 18.63 19.33
N LEU A 40 20.66 19.18 20.13
CA LEU A 40 19.26 19.35 19.73
C LEU A 40 19.10 20.30 18.55
N ALA A 41 19.86 21.40 18.50
CA ALA A 41 19.83 22.34 17.38
C ALA A 41 20.25 21.65 16.08
N PHE A 42 21.37 20.92 16.12
CA PHE A 42 21.84 20.11 14.99
C PHE A 42 20.79 19.08 14.58
N ALA A 43 20.23 18.34 15.54
CA ALA A 43 19.23 17.31 15.27
C ALA A 43 17.98 17.90 14.60
N VAL A 44 17.46 19.04 15.07
CA VAL A 44 16.26 19.67 14.51
C VAL A 44 16.50 20.20 13.09
N VAL A 45 17.69 20.74 12.80
CA VAL A 45 18.05 21.24 11.47
C VAL A 45 18.28 20.09 10.49
N ALA A 46 19.04 19.07 10.90
CA ALA A 46 19.44 17.96 10.03
C ALA A 46 18.37 16.86 9.91
N ARG A 47 17.32 16.83 10.76
CA ARG A 47 16.27 15.77 10.77
C ARG A 47 15.60 15.56 9.42
N ARG A 48 15.60 16.59 8.58
CA ARG A 48 14.95 16.55 7.28
C ARG A 48 15.80 15.85 6.23
N ARG A 49 17.11 16.06 6.27
CA ARG A 49 18.06 15.51 5.29
C ARG A 49 18.54 14.13 5.72
N TRP A 50 18.83 13.94 7.01
CA TRP A 50 19.43 12.73 7.56
C TRP A 50 18.72 12.30 8.87
N PRO A 51 17.45 11.85 8.81
CA PRO A 51 16.65 11.55 10.00
C PRO A 51 17.29 10.51 10.93
N LEU A 52 17.86 9.44 10.37
CA LEU A 52 18.51 8.39 11.15
C LEU A 52 19.84 8.84 11.77
N VAL A 53 20.61 9.70 11.09
CA VAL A 53 21.86 10.25 11.62
C VAL A 53 21.55 11.16 12.82
N THR A 54 20.50 11.97 12.72
CA THR A 54 20.10 12.82 13.85
C THR A 54 19.56 12.02 15.04
N LEU A 55 18.81 10.95 14.79
CA LEU A 55 18.36 10.04 15.85
C LEU A 55 19.56 9.37 16.53
N ALA A 56 20.52 8.87 15.74
CA ALA A 56 21.74 8.28 16.26
C ALA A 56 22.55 9.29 17.07
N ALA A 57 22.74 10.52 16.58
CA ALA A 57 23.49 11.56 17.29
C ALA A 57 22.91 11.85 18.69
N VAL A 58 21.58 11.98 18.79
CA VAL A 58 20.91 12.22 20.09
C VAL A 58 20.97 10.98 20.98
N ALA A 59 20.76 9.78 20.43
CA ALA A 59 20.85 8.53 21.20
C ALA A 59 22.26 8.28 21.74
N TRP A 60 23.29 8.52 20.93
CA TRP A 60 24.69 8.38 21.35
C TRP A 60 25.09 9.46 22.35
N ALA A 61 24.59 10.70 22.20
CA ALA A 61 24.77 11.73 23.22
C ALA A 61 24.19 11.28 24.56
N GLU A 62 22.99 10.71 24.58
CA GLU A 62 22.39 10.15 25.80
C GLU A 62 23.22 9.00 26.39
N ILE A 63 23.75 8.10 25.55
CA ILE A 63 24.64 7.02 26.00
C ILE A 63 25.90 7.58 26.67
N VAL A 64 26.51 8.62 26.09
CA VAL A 64 27.69 9.30 26.67
C VAL A 64 27.33 10.03 27.97
N ILE A 65 26.15 10.65 28.03
CA ILE A 65 25.64 11.28 29.24
C ILE A 65 25.50 10.26 30.37
N VAL A 66 24.86 9.13 30.09
CA VAL A 66 24.73 8.02 31.04
C VAL A 66 26.10 7.49 31.45
N ALA A 67 27.05 7.36 30.51
CA ALA A 67 28.43 6.97 30.78
C ALA A 67 29.12 7.89 31.80
N LEU A 68 28.97 9.20 31.65
CA LEU A 68 29.59 10.22 32.50
C LEU A 68 28.87 10.37 33.83
N ALA A 69 27.56 10.12 33.86
CA ALA A 69 26.74 10.18 35.07
C ALA A 69 26.95 8.96 35.99
N LEU A 70 27.40 7.81 35.44
CA LEU A 70 27.82 6.62 36.18
C LEU A 70 29.02 6.97 37.08
N GLY A 71 28.74 7.37 38.32
CA GLY A 71 29.73 7.81 39.31
C GLY A 71 29.41 9.15 39.99
N THR A 72 28.33 9.82 39.57
CA THR A 72 27.82 11.04 40.21
C THR A 72 26.54 10.74 41.00
N THR A 73 26.25 11.52 42.04
CA THR A 73 25.02 11.40 42.85
C THR A 73 23.76 11.93 42.13
N ASN A 74 23.89 12.42 40.89
CA ASN A 74 22.86 13.22 40.24
C ASN A 74 21.72 12.42 39.60
N GLY A 75 21.61 11.10 39.80
CA GLY A 75 20.52 10.26 39.27
C GLY A 75 20.56 10.05 37.75
N VAL A 76 19.71 9.16 37.22
CA VAL A 76 19.63 8.87 35.77
C VAL A 76 19.10 10.08 35.02
N GLN A 77 19.85 10.63 34.07
CA GLN A 77 19.41 11.75 33.23
C GLN A 77 18.41 11.24 32.18
N ILE A 78 17.26 11.90 32.04
CA ILE A 78 16.18 11.53 31.09
C ILE A 78 15.97 12.67 30.06
N ALA A 79 16.87 13.66 30.05
CA ALA A 79 16.66 14.95 29.38
C ALA A 79 16.46 14.83 27.87
N LEU A 80 17.11 13.85 27.21
CA LEU A 80 16.98 13.67 25.76
C LEU A 80 15.91 12.64 25.38
N VAL A 81 15.30 11.93 26.34
CA VAL A 81 14.32 10.87 26.06
C VAL A 81 13.10 11.35 25.26
N PRO A 82 12.47 12.51 25.59
CA PRO A 82 11.40 13.06 24.76
C PRO A 82 11.87 13.39 23.34
N ALA A 83 13.10 13.90 23.20
CA ALA A 83 13.69 14.22 21.91
C ALA A 83 13.96 12.97 21.07
N ILE A 84 14.47 11.90 21.68
CA ILE A 84 14.68 10.59 21.03
C ILE A 84 13.35 10.04 20.52
N SER A 85 12.31 10.04 21.36
CA SER A 85 10.98 9.53 20.98
C SER A 85 10.39 10.30 19.80
N LEU A 86 10.48 11.62 19.83
CA LEU A 86 9.96 12.49 18.79
C LEU A 86 10.76 12.39 17.48
N LEU A 87 12.09 12.37 17.55
CA LEU A 87 12.94 12.18 16.37
C LEU A 87 12.76 10.79 15.78
N SER A 88 12.54 9.77 16.60
CA SER A 88 12.24 8.42 16.14
C SER A 88 10.92 8.37 15.35
N TYR A 89 9.86 9.00 15.87
CA TYR A 89 8.60 9.18 15.15
C TYR A 89 8.77 9.91 13.81
N LEU A 90 9.52 11.02 13.81
CA LEU A 90 9.80 11.80 12.61
C LEU A 90 10.65 11.04 11.59
N ALA A 91 11.59 10.22 12.07
CA ALA A 91 12.39 9.34 11.23
C ALA A 91 11.52 8.27 10.57
N GLY A 92 10.59 7.65 11.32
CA GLY A 92 9.63 6.70 10.77
C GLY A 92 8.73 7.31 9.69
N ARG A 93 8.39 8.60 9.81
CA ARG A 93 7.61 9.31 8.79
C ARG A 93 8.34 9.55 7.46
N ARG A 94 9.67 9.52 7.46
CA ARG A 94 10.49 9.88 6.28
C ARG A 94 11.23 8.68 5.69
N GLU A 95 11.77 7.82 6.55
CA GLU A 95 12.58 6.69 6.13
C GLU A 95 11.69 5.47 5.86
N THR A 96 11.72 4.96 4.64
CA THR A 96 10.92 3.79 4.22
C THR A 96 11.68 2.47 4.38
N GLN A 97 13.01 2.52 4.55
CA GLN A 97 13.87 1.34 4.59
C GLN A 97 14.10 0.83 6.02
N LEU A 98 13.44 -0.26 6.39
CA LEU A 98 13.56 -0.91 7.70
C LEU A 98 15.02 -1.29 8.03
N LYS A 99 15.81 -1.69 7.03
CA LYS A 99 17.21 -2.13 7.22
C LYS A 99 18.10 -1.08 7.89
N HIS A 100 17.99 0.20 7.50
CA HIS A 100 18.83 1.25 8.05
C HIS A 100 18.46 1.56 9.50
N PHE A 101 17.16 1.53 9.80
CA PHE A 101 16.68 1.71 11.16
C PHE A 101 17.14 0.57 12.08
N VAL A 102 16.99 -0.69 11.64
CA VAL A 102 17.46 -1.86 12.40
C VAL A 102 18.96 -1.77 12.65
N LEU A 103 19.77 -1.41 11.64
CA LEU A 103 21.20 -1.22 11.82
C LEU A 103 21.52 -0.16 12.89
N VAL A 104 20.88 1.02 12.83
CA VAL A 104 21.11 2.08 13.82
C VAL A 104 20.71 1.62 15.23
N CYS A 105 19.56 0.98 15.40
CA CYS A 105 19.13 0.46 16.69
C CYS A 105 20.08 -0.63 17.22
N SER A 106 20.51 -1.57 16.37
CA SER A 106 21.46 -2.62 16.75
C SER A 106 22.81 -2.05 17.16
N TRP A 107 23.33 -1.06 16.44
CA TRP A 107 24.59 -0.39 16.78
C TRP A 107 24.49 0.41 18.09
N SER A 108 23.38 1.11 18.34
CA SER A 108 23.18 1.82 19.60
C SER A 108 23.03 0.88 20.79
N LEU A 109 22.31 -0.24 20.62
CA LEU A 109 22.22 -1.29 21.65
C LEU A 109 23.58 -1.93 21.92
N LEU A 110 24.37 -2.22 20.87
CA LEU A 110 25.72 -2.76 21.02
C LEU A 110 26.65 -1.76 21.72
N GLY A 111 26.59 -0.47 21.36
CA GLY A 111 27.36 0.58 22.02
C GLY A 111 27.04 0.68 23.52
N MET A 112 25.76 0.59 23.86
CA MET A 112 25.31 0.56 25.25
C MET A 112 25.79 -0.72 25.98
N LEU A 113 25.92 -1.86 25.29
CA LEU A 113 26.47 -3.14 25.82
C LEU A 113 27.92 -3.03 26.18
N ILE A 114 28.70 -2.50 25.24
CA ILE A 114 30.11 -2.23 25.47
C ILE A 114 30.26 -1.25 26.63
N LEU A 115 29.44 -0.20 26.70
CA LEU A 115 29.48 0.76 27.81
C LEU A 115 29.18 0.11 29.16
N ALA A 116 28.09 -0.66 29.25
CA ALA A 116 27.66 -1.33 30.48
C ALA A 116 28.71 -2.31 31.01
N LEU A 117 29.46 -2.97 30.11
CA LEU A 117 30.53 -3.90 30.44
C LEU A 117 31.86 -3.20 30.80
N THR A 118 32.15 -2.03 30.21
CA THR A 118 33.44 -1.34 30.36
C THR A 118 33.48 -0.37 31.54
N VAL A 119 32.39 0.37 31.80
CA VAL A 119 32.35 1.37 32.88
C VAL A 119 32.15 0.71 34.24
N ARG A 120 31.36 -0.37 34.32
CA ARG A 120 31.11 -1.08 35.58
C ARG A 120 32.05 -2.28 35.75
N ARG A 121 33.36 -2.05 35.85
CA ARG A 121 34.40 -3.10 36.00
C ARG A 121 34.26 -4.00 37.24
N GLY A 122 33.33 -3.72 38.16
CA GLY A 122 32.99 -4.57 39.31
C GLY A 122 31.53 -5.00 39.37
N ALA A 123 30.72 -4.66 38.36
CA ALA A 123 29.34 -5.05 38.37
C ALA A 123 29.16 -6.54 38.09
N ARG A 124 28.24 -7.13 38.83
CA ARG A 124 27.94 -8.55 38.69
C ARG A 124 27.17 -8.80 37.40
N ALA A 125 27.38 -10.00 36.85
CA ALA A 125 26.64 -10.46 35.68
C ALA A 125 25.11 -10.32 35.88
N THR A 126 24.64 -10.48 37.11
CA THR A 126 23.22 -10.40 37.44
C THR A 126 22.63 -8.99 37.28
N GLU A 127 23.32 -7.98 37.78
CA GLU A 127 22.92 -6.58 37.59
C GLU A 127 22.99 -6.19 36.12
N ALA A 128 24.03 -6.64 35.41
CA ALA A 128 24.17 -6.37 33.98
C ALA A 128 22.96 -6.90 33.21
N VAL A 129 22.55 -8.14 33.46
CA VAL A 129 21.39 -8.75 32.78
C VAL A 129 20.10 -7.94 33.00
N LEU A 130 19.82 -7.52 34.25
CA LEU A 130 18.61 -6.73 34.51
C LEU A 130 18.66 -5.36 33.81
N THR A 131 19.80 -4.65 33.89
CA THR A 131 19.99 -3.38 33.17
C THR A 131 19.81 -3.57 31.67
N TRP A 132 20.34 -4.67 31.11
CA TRP A 132 20.18 -5.04 29.70
C TRP A 132 18.71 -5.20 29.30
N LEU A 133 17.94 -5.97 30.08
CA LEU A 133 16.52 -6.20 29.81
C LEU A 133 15.70 -4.91 29.90
N LEU A 134 15.97 -4.05 30.89
CA LEU A 134 15.28 -2.76 31.05
C LEU A 134 15.62 -1.80 29.90
N MET A 135 16.88 -1.74 29.47
CA MET A 135 17.29 -0.91 28.32
C MET A 135 16.64 -1.39 27.03
N LEU A 136 16.55 -2.72 26.83
CA LEU A 136 15.89 -3.30 25.67
C LEU A 136 14.40 -2.96 25.66
N LEU A 137 13.73 -3.04 26.82
CA LEU A 137 12.34 -2.64 26.99
C LEU A 137 12.14 -1.14 26.68
N LEU A 138 13.01 -0.28 27.20
CA LEU A 138 12.93 1.16 27.01
C LEU A 138 13.19 1.56 25.55
N ALA A 139 14.18 0.95 24.90
CA ALA A 139 14.46 1.17 23.48
C ALA A 139 13.27 0.75 22.60
N LEU A 140 12.60 -0.36 22.95
CA LEU A 140 11.41 -0.81 22.23
C LEU A 140 10.25 0.19 22.38
N LEU A 141 10.01 0.67 23.61
CA LEU A 141 8.92 1.59 23.92
C LEU A 141 9.15 3.01 23.35
N LEU A 142 10.38 3.52 23.44
CA LEU A 142 10.70 4.93 23.19
C LEU A 142 11.38 5.17 21.84
N VAL A 143 11.89 4.12 21.18
CA VAL A 143 12.50 4.25 19.84
C VAL A 143 11.67 3.47 18.83
N VAL A 144 11.49 2.18 19.03
CA VAL A 144 10.87 1.30 18.03
C VAL A 144 9.39 1.62 17.82
N LEU A 145 8.59 1.74 18.89
CA LEU A 145 7.16 2.06 18.77
C LEU A 145 6.90 3.43 18.12
N PRO A 146 7.53 4.55 18.54
CA PRO A 146 7.34 5.83 17.86
C PRO A 146 7.72 5.79 16.39
N TRP A 147 8.81 5.10 16.03
CA TRP A 147 9.21 4.92 14.63
C TRP A 147 8.14 4.18 13.82
N LEU A 148 7.60 3.09 14.35
CA LEU A 148 6.54 2.31 13.70
C LEU A 148 5.25 3.11 13.54
N ILE A 149 4.86 3.89 14.55
CA ILE A 149 3.72 4.81 14.48
C ILE A 149 3.98 5.86 13.39
N GLY A 150 5.18 6.42 13.31
CA GLY A 150 5.58 7.36 12.26
C GLY A 150 5.45 6.76 10.87
N ARG A 151 5.99 5.55 10.68
CA ARG A 151 5.93 4.81 9.42
C ARG A 151 4.50 4.47 9.03
N TYR A 152 3.68 4.00 9.97
CA TYR A 152 2.27 3.72 9.74
C TYR A 152 1.52 4.97 9.30
N ARG A 153 1.74 6.12 9.96
CA ARG A 153 1.10 7.39 9.57
C ARG A 153 1.54 7.86 8.18
N ALA A 154 2.81 7.66 7.80
CA ALA A 154 3.28 7.97 6.45
C ALA A 154 2.64 7.05 5.40
N GLN A 155 2.55 5.76 5.68
CA GLN A 155 1.92 4.79 4.78
C GLN A 155 0.40 5.05 4.62
N GLN A 156 -0.30 5.38 5.71
CA GLN A 156 -1.71 5.76 5.67
C GLN A 156 -1.94 7.03 4.85
N ALA A 157 -1.06 8.03 4.99
CA ALA A 157 -1.16 9.25 4.20
C ALA A 157 -0.98 8.98 2.69
N LEU A 158 -0.02 8.13 2.32
CA LEU A 158 0.20 7.71 0.93
C LEU A 158 -0.98 6.92 0.35
N LEU A 159 -1.55 6.00 1.14
CA LEU A 159 -2.73 5.24 0.75
C LEU A 159 -3.96 6.14 0.59
N ALA A 160 -4.12 7.13 1.47
CA ALA A 160 -5.21 8.10 1.37
C ALA A 160 -5.09 8.91 0.08
N THR A 161 -3.91 9.47 -0.24
CA THR A 161 -3.71 10.25 -1.48
C THR A 161 -3.95 9.41 -2.73
N ALA A 162 -3.39 8.19 -2.77
CA ALA A 162 -3.63 7.27 -3.89
C ALA A 162 -5.11 6.86 -4.02
N GLY A 163 -5.82 6.75 -2.90
CA GLY A 163 -7.27 6.50 -2.86
C GLY A 163 -8.07 7.64 -3.49
N TRP A 164 -7.74 8.89 -3.18
CA TRP A 164 -8.39 10.07 -3.76
C TRP A 164 -8.14 10.19 -5.27
N GLU A 165 -6.89 10.00 -5.71
CA GLU A 165 -6.54 10.01 -7.15
C GLU A 165 -7.30 8.93 -7.93
N ARG A 166 -7.45 7.73 -7.34
CA ARG A 166 -8.21 6.64 -7.95
C ARG A 166 -9.70 6.94 -7.99
N ALA A 167 -10.26 7.53 -6.94
CA ALA A 167 -11.68 7.93 -6.91
C ALA A 167 -11.97 8.98 -7.99
N GLU A 168 -11.12 10.00 -8.13
CA GLU A 168 -11.25 11.03 -9.16
C GLU A 168 -11.16 10.43 -10.57
N ARG A 169 -10.29 9.45 -10.79
CA ARG A 169 -10.18 8.75 -12.08
C ARG A 169 -11.46 7.98 -12.43
N ILE A 170 -12.01 7.23 -11.48
CA ILE A 170 -13.27 6.48 -11.66
C ILE A 170 -14.42 7.44 -11.94
N GLU A 171 -14.50 8.56 -11.23
CA GLU A 171 -15.55 9.55 -11.46
C GLU A 171 -15.46 10.15 -12.87
N ARG A 172 -14.25 10.45 -13.36
CA ARG A 172 -14.05 10.92 -14.74
C ARG A 172 -14.42 9.86 -15.77
N GLU A 173 -14.01 8.61 -15.56
CA GLU A 173 -14.35 7.48 -16.44
C GLU A 173 -15.88 7.29 -16.52
N GLN A 174 -16.58 7.30 -15.39
CA GLN A 174 -18.05 7.20 -15.35
C GLN A 174 -18.76 8.36 -16.06
N ARG A 175 -18.27 9.60 -15.90
CA ARG A 175 -18.82 10.76 -16.62
C ARG A 175 -18.68 10.59 -18.14
N MET A 176 -17.51 10.12 -18.59
CA MET A 176 -17.27 9.85 -20.01
C MET A 176 -18.19 8.74 -20.53
N GLU A 177 -18.39 7.66 -19.76
CA GLU A 177 -19.33 6.59 -20.14
C GLU A 177 -20.77 7.09 -20.24
N ILE A 178 -21.25 7.87 -19.26
CA ILE A 178 -22.59 8.46 -19.28
C ILE A 178 -22.78 9.38 -20.49
N ASP A 179 -21.80 10.21 -20.81
CA ASP A 179 -21.88 11.12 -21.96
C ASP A 179 -21.85 10.36 -23.29
N GLN A 180 -21.07 9.27 -23.39
CA GLN A 180 -21.09 8.39 -24.56
C GLN A 180 -22.44 7.68 -24.73
N GLU A 181 -23.02 7.15 -23.65
CA GLU A 181 -24.35 6.53 -23.72
C GLU A 181 -25.43 7.55 -24.12
N ARG A 182 -25.35 8.79 -23.63
CA ARG A 182 -26.26 9.87 -24.06
C ARG A 182 -26.14 10.19 -25.54
N LEU A 183 -24.92 10.19 -26.10
CA LEU A 183 -24.69 10.43 -27.52
C LEU A 183 -25.20 9.26 -28.38
N ARG A 184 -24.97 8.01 -27.93
CA ARG A 184 -25.51 6.81 -28.58
C ARG A 184 -27.03 6.83 -28.63
N GLU A 185 -27.66 7.17 -27.50
CA GLU A 185 -29.11 7.23 -27.40
C GLU A 185 -29.70 8.32 -28.30
N ARG A 186 -29.07 9.51 -28.34
CA ARG A 186 -29.49 10.58 -29.27
C ARG A 186 -29.39 10.16 -30.73
N SER A 187 -28.33 9.45 -31.09
CA SER A 187 -28.12 8.94 -32.45
C SER A 187 -29.17 7.89 -32.81
N ARG A 188 -29.46 6.97 -31.88
CA ARG A 188 -30.52 5.96 -32.02
C ARG A 188 -31.89 6.60 -32.24
N ILE A 189 -32.24 7.61 -31.43
CA ILE A 189 -33.50 8.35 -31.59
C ILE A 189 -33.56 9.03 -32.97
N ALA A 190 -32.46 9.65 -33.43
CA ALA A 190 -32.43 10.30 -34.74
C ALA A 190 -32.63 9.31 -35.90
N GLU A 191 -32.07 8.10 -35.78
CA GLU A 191 -32.24 7.02 -36.75
C GLU A 191 -33.69 6.50 -36.77
N ASP A 192 -34.25 6.15 -35.61
CA ASP A 192 -35.63 5.67 -35.46
C ASP A 192 -36.65 6.71 -35.98
N MET A 193 -36.39 8.00 -35.74
CA MET A 193 -37.20 9.10 -36.26
C MET A 193 -37.09 9.24 -37.78
N HIS A 194 -35.92 9.04 -38.39
CA HIS A 194 -35.74 9.11 -39.84
C HIS A 194 -36.45 7.94 -40.53
N ASP A 195 -36.34 6.73 -39.99
CA ASP A 195 -36.92 5.55 -40.60
C ASP A 195 -38.44 5.57 -40.52
N SER A 196 -39.02 5.91 -39.36
CA SER A 196 -40.48 5.99 -39.19
C SER A 196 -41.09 7.17 -39.95
N VAL A 197 -40.63 8.40 -39.70
CA VAL A 197 -41.23 9.61 -40.29
C VAL A 197 -40.82 9.77 -41.75
N GLY A 198 -39.59 9.42 -42.11
CA GLY A 198 -39.14 9.45 -43.51
C GLY A 198 -39.90 8.46 -44.38
N HIS A 199 -40.20 7.26 -43.88
CA HIS A 199 -41.03 6.28 -44.59
C HIS A 199 -42.47 6.78 -44.75
N GLU A 200 -43.10 7.28 -43.69
CA GLU A 200 -44.47 7.82 -43.75
C GLU A 200 -44.59 9.00 -44.74
N LEU A 201 -43.65 9.95 -44.70
CA LEU A 201 -43.61 11.08 -45.63
C LEU A 201 -43.37 10.64 -47.08
N SER A 202 -42.51 9.64 -47.30
CA SER A 202 -42.27 9.08 -48.63
C SER A 202 -43.52 8.38 -49.19
N LEU A 203 -44.24 7.64 -48.36
CA LEU A 203 -45.51 7.02 -48.73
C LEU A 203 -46.60 8.07 -49.02
N LEU A 204 -46.65 9.14 -48.23
CA LEU A 204 -47.55 10.27 -48.47
C LEU A 204 -47.25 10.95 -49.81
N ALA A 205 -45.98 11.20 -50.12
CA ALA A 205 -45.55 11.76 -51.41
C ALA A 205 -45.91 10.85 -52.59
N LEU A 206 -45.76 9.53 -52.43
CA LEU A 206 -46.15 8.54 -53.45
C LEU A 206 -47.67 8.53 -53.70
N ARG A 207 -48.49 8.58 -52.63
CA ARG A 207 -49.96 8.67 -52.73
C ARG A 207 -50.41 9.98 -53.37
N ALA A 208 -49.77 11.10 -53.02
CA ALA A 208 -50.03 12.40 -53.62
C ALA A 208 -49.67 12.41 -55.12
N ALA A 209 -48.55 11.79 -55.51
CA ALA A 209 -48.17 11.62 -56.92
C ALA A 209 -49.20 10.81 -57.72
N ALA A 210 -49.77 9.76 -57.13
CA ALA A 210 -50.80 8.95 -57.78
C ALA A 210 -52.09 9.77 -58.05
N LEU A 211 -52.49 10.64 -57.11
CA LEU A 211 -53.64 11.54 -57.26
C LEU A 211 -53.38 12.66 -58.28
N GLU A 212 -52.15 13.17 -58.36
CA GLU A 212 -51.74 14.17 -59.36
C GLU A 212 -51.85 13.63 -60.80
N LEU A 213 -51.59 12.32 -60.99
CA LEU A 213 -51.60 11.64 -62.29
C LEU A 213 -52.98 11.07 -62.70
N ASP A 214 -54.01 11.15 -61.85
CA ASP A 214 -55.34 10.62 -62.15
C ASP A 214 -56.13 11.60 -63.05
N PRO A 215 -56.41 11.24 -64.32
CA PRO A 215 -57.11 12.13 -65.26
C PRO A 215 -58.60 12.30 -64.94
N SER A 216 -59.17 11.48 -64.06
CA SER A 216 -60.59 11.55 -63.66
C SER A 216 -60.88 12.65 -62.63
N LEU A 217 -59.84 13.16 -61.95
CA LEU A 217 -59.97 14.22 -60.96
C LEU A 217 -60.04 15.61 -61.62
N PRO A 218 -60.84 16.55 -61.06
CA PRO A 218 -60.82 17.96 -61.44
C PRO A 218 -59.42 18.58 -61.28
N GLU A 219 -59.11 19.55 -62.15
CA GLU A 219 -57.81 20.25 -62.16
C GLU A 219 -57.45 20.89 -60.79
N GLU A 220 -58.44 21.34 -60.02
CA GLU A 220 -58.20 21.88 -58.66
C GLU A 220 -57.68 20.82 -57.67
N HIS A 221 -58.17 19.57 -57.77
CA HIS A 221 -57.76 18.48 -56.87
C HIS A 221 -56.39 17.94 -57.24
N ARG A 222 -56.05 17.91 -58.54
CA ARG A 222 -54.70 17.56 -59.00
C ARG A 222 -53.65 18.57 -58.54
N ARG A 223 -53.97 19.87 -58.56
CA ARG A 223 -53.11 20.92 -58.00
C ARG A 223 -52.91 20.76 -56.49
N ALA A 224 -53.98 20.51 -55.74
CA ALA A 224 -53.85 20.24 -54.30
C ALA A 224 -52.99 18.99 -54.00
N ALA A 225 -53.05 17.96 -54.85
CA ALA A 225 -52.18 16.78 -54.74
C ALA A 225 -50.70 17.10 -55.05
N SER A 226 -50.43 17.95 -56.04
CA SER A 226 -49.08 18.47 -56.32
C SER A 226 -48.52 19.24 -55.12
N ASP A 227 -49.31 20.14 -54.52
CA ASP A 227 -48.90 20.93 -53.35
C ASP A 227 -48.60 20.03 -52.13
N LEU A 228 -49.38 18.95 -51.95
CA LEU A 228 -49.14 17.94 -50.91
C LEU A 228 -47.84 17.16 -51.16
N ARG A 229 -47.56 16.79 -52.41
CA ARG A 229 -46.33 16.08 -52.79
C ARG A 229 -45.09 16.96 -52.55
N GLU A 230 -45.15 18.23 -52.95
CA GLU A 230 -44.07 19.19 -52.74
C GLU A 230 -43.83 19.48 -51.26
N SER A 231 -44.91 19.60 -50.48
CA SER A 231 -44.84 19.77 -49.02
C SER A 231 -44.21 18.56 -48.33
N ALA A 232 -44.57 17.34 -48.75
CA ALA A 232 -43.98 16.10 -48.23
C ALA A 232 -42.49 15.99 -48.57
N ALA A 233 -42.10 16.29 -49.83
CA ALA A 233 -40.71 16.28 -50.25
C ALA A 233 -39.85 17.30 -49.48
N THR A 234 -40.38 18.52 -49.28
CA THR A 234 -39.73 19.57 -48.50
C THR A 234 -39.57 19.17 -47.04
N ALA A 235 -40.58 18.51 -46.45
CA ALA A 235 -40.52 18.00 -45.08
C ALA A 235 -39.44 16.93 -44.92
N THR A 236 -39.33 16.00 -45.87
CA THR A 236 -38.28 14.96 -45.88
C THR A 236 -36.88 15.54 -46.01
N GLU A 237 -36.69 16.55 -46.86
CA GLU A 237 -35.40 17.23 -47.01
C GLU A 237 -34.97 17.99 -45.75
N ARG A 238 -35.92 18.68 -45.09
CA ARG A 238 -35.67 19.35 -43.80
C ARG A 238 -35.33 18.35 -42.69
N LEU A 239 -36.02 17.21 -42.64
CA LEU A 239 -35.68 16.11 -41.73
C LEU A 239 -34.27 15.57 -42.00
N GLY A 240 -33.91 15.38 -43.28
CA GLY A 240 -32.57 14.99 -43.70
C GLY A 240 -31.48 15.97 -43.28
N GLN A 241 -31.75 17.28 -43.33
CA GLN A 241 -30.81 18.31 -42.87
C GLN A 241 -30.65 18.31 -41.33
N ILE A 242 -31.75 18.20 -40.58
CA ILE A 242 -31.70 18.16 -39.10
C ILE A 242 -30.94 16.90 -38.61
N VAL A 243 -31.18 15.75 -39.25
CA VAL A 243 -30.47 14.50 -38.94
C VAL A 243 -29.04 14.54 -39.46
N GLY A 244 -28.77 15.17 -40.61
CA GLY A 244 -27.42 15.35 -41.16
C GLY A 244 -26.50 16.12 -40.20
N VAL A 245 -27.02 17.17 -39.57
CA VAL A 245 -26.30 17.94 -38.52
C VAL A 245 -26.04 17.09 -37.26
N LEU A 246 -26.89 16.09 -36.97
CA LEU A 246 -26.68 15.15 -35.87
C LEU A 246 -25.74 13.98 -36.25
N ARG A 247 -25.63 13.62 -37.54
CA ARG A 247 -24.81 12.52 -38.07
C ARG A 247 -23.37 12.90 -38.41
N GLU A 248 -23.04 14.19 -38.52
CA GLU A 248 -21.69 14.65 -38.92
C GLU A 248 -20.58 14.36 -37.88
N GLN A 249 -20.92 13.70 -36.76
CA GLN A 249 -19.95 13.14 -35.80
C GLN A 249 -19.77 11.62 -35.90
N ASP A 250 -20.64 10.87 -36.60
CA ASP A 250 -20.57 9.40 -36.69
C ASP A 250 -21.20 8.88 -38.01
N ALA A 251 -20.36 8.42 -38.95
CA ALA A 251 -20.78 7.88 -40.25
C ALA A 251 -20.98 6.33 -40.22
N PRO A 252 -21.84 5.72 -41.08
CA PRO A 252 -22.88 4.77 -40.67
C PRO A 252 -22.74 3.31 -41.19
N THR A 253 -23.56 2.38 -40.68
CA THR A 253 -23.65 0.96 -41.10
C THR A 253 -25.05 0.63 -41.68
N MET A 254 -25.10 -0.15 -42.77
CA MET A 254 -26.31 -0.65 -43.49
C MET A 254 -27.04 -1.81 -42.76
N PRO A 255 -28.29 -2.19 -43.16
CA PRO A 255 -29.21 -3.09 -42.42
C PRO A 255 -28.76 -4.55 -42.27
N HIS A 256 -29.39 -5.26 -41.31
CA HIS A 256 -28.77 -6.29 -40.46
C HIS A 256 -29.27 -7.75 -40.60
N ASP A 257 -29.94 -8.15 -41.70
CA ASP A 257 -30.58 -9.49 -41.81
C ASP A 257 -30.02 -10.41 -42.92
N GLU A 258 -28.81 -10.17 -43.42
CA GLU A 258 -28.18 -11.05 -44.42
C GLU A 258 -27.33 -12.16 -43.78
N THR A 259 -27.46 -13.40 -44.27
CA THR A 259 -26.63 -14.54 -43.82
C THR A 259 -25.25 -14.55 -44.46
N VAL A 260 -24.27 -15.19 -43.81
CA VAL A 260 -22.90 -15.37 -44.36
C VAL A 260 -22.93 -16.07 -45.71
N GLN A 261 -23.80 -17.07 -45.89
CA GLN A 261 -23.99 -17.76 -47.15
C GLN A 261 -24.45 -16.79 -48.27
N ALA A 262 -25.49 -15.98 -48.03
CA ALA A 262 -25.99 -15.02 -49.00
C ALA A 262 -24.93 -13.98 -49.39
N LEU A 263 -24.12 -13.56 -48.42
CA LEU A 263 -23.02 -12.63 -48.64
C LEU A 263 -21.93 -13.22 -49.55
N VAL A 264 -21.56 -14.49 -49.36
CA VAL A 264 -20.57 -15.19 -50.21
C VAL A 264 -21.13 -15.43 -51.61
N GLU A 265 -22.39 -15.85 -51.73
CA GLU A 265 -23.07 -16.04 -53.02
C GLU A 265 -23.10 -14.75 -53.84
N ARG A 266 -23.38 -13.60 -53.20
CA ARG A 266 -23.34 -12.29 -53.85
C ARG A 266 -21.94 -11.91 -54.32
N ALA A 267 -20.92 -12.21 -53.51
CA ALA A 267 -19.53 -11.97 -53.89
C ALA A 267 -19.11 -12.85 -55.09
N ALA A 268 -19.56 -14.11 -55.12
CA ALA A 268 -19.35 -15.02 -56.24
C ALA A 268 -20.04 -14.53 -57.52
N ALA A 269 -21.30 -14.09 -57.42
CA ALA A 269 -22.06 -13.52 -58.54
C ALA A 269 -21.42 -12.22 -59.09
N SER A 270 -20.66 -11.51 -58.25
CA SER A 270 -19.88 -10.32 -58.62
C SER A 270 -18.52 -10.65 -59.27
N GLY A 271 -18.22 -11.93 -59.50
CA GLY A 271 -17.01 -12.39 -60.19
C GLY A 271 -15.81 -12.73 -59.29
N LEU A 272 -16.00 -12.78 -57.96
CA LEU A 272 -14.95 -13.25 -57.04
C LEU A 272 -14.95 -14.79 -57.00
N ALA A 273 -13.79 -15.42 -57.20
CA ALA A 273 -13.65 -16.87 -57.06
C ALA A 273 -13.62 -17.25 -55.57
N VAL A 274 -14.78 -17.42 -54.95
CA VAL A 274 -14.92 -17.68 -53.51
C VAL A 274 -15.52 -19.06 -53.23
N GLN A 275 -14.97 -19.75 -52.23
CA GLN A 275 -15.50 -21.01 -51.69
C GLN A 275 -15.83 -20.82 -50.21
N LEU A 276 -17.00 -21.30 -49.78
CA LEU A 276 -17.44 -21.31 -48.38
C LEU A 276 -17.43 -22.74 -47.84
N THR A 277 -16.87 -22.90 -46.65
CA THR A 277 -17.02 -24.09 -45.81
C THR A 277 -17.58 -23.62 -44.47
N GLU A 278 -18.82 -24.01 -44.16
CA GLU A 278 -19.52 -23.61 -42.94
C GLU A 278 -19.89 -24.87 -42.14
N GLU A 279 -19.27 -25.01 -40.97
CA GLU A 279 -19.48 -26.09 -40.00
C GLU A 279 -19.82 -25.44 -38.65
N VAL A 280 -21.02 -24.87 -38.57
CA VAL A 280 -21.52 -24.20 -37.37
C VAL A 280 -22.64 -25.05 -36.77
N ASP A 281 -22.40 -25.56 -35.57
CA ASP A 281 -23.40 -26.25 -34.78
C ASP A 281 -24.19 -25.23 -33.96
N GLY A 282 -25.53 -25.32 -33.92
CA GLY A 282 -26.38 -24.48 -33.05
C GLY A 282 -26.37 -22.97 -33.33
N GLU A 283 -27.07 -22.21 -32.49
CA GLU A 283 -27.18 -20.74 -32.63
C GLU A 283 -26.00 -20.02 -31.94
N LEU A 284 -25.46 -19.00 -32.61
CA LEU A 284 -24.46 -18.09 -32.05
C LEU A 284 -25.15 -16.93 -31.31
N ALA A 285 -24.48 -16.38 -30.29
CA ALA A 285 -24.96 -15.16 -29.65
C ALA A 285 -25.07 -14.02 -30.69
N PRO A 286 -26.11 -13.17 -30.66
CA PRO A 286 -26.35 -12.16 -31.72
C PRO A 286 -25.19 -11.21 -32.00
N MET A 287 -24.39 -10.88 -30.98
CA MET A 287 -23.21 -10.02 -31.15
C MET A 287 -22.05 -10.74 -31.85
N VAL A 288 -21.90 -12.05 -31.61
CA VAL A 288 -20.89 -12.91 -32.22
C VAL A 288 -21.26 -13.17 -33.67
N ASP A 289 -22.53 -13.47 -33.94
CA ASP A 289 -23.07 -13.65 -35.30
C ASP A 289 -22.82 -12.41 -36.18
N ARG A 290 -23.14 -11.21 -35.67
CA ARG A 290 -22.84 -9.95 -36.36
C ARG A 290 -21.35 -9.73 -36.60
N ALA A 291 -20.50 -10.12 -35.64
CA ALA A 291 -19.05 -10.00 -35.79
C ALA A 291 -18.52 -10.96 -36.85
N VAL A 292 -19.01 -12.21 -36.89
CA VAL A 292 -18.72 -13.19 -37.96
C VAL A 292 -19.12 -12.65 -39.32
N HIS A 293 -20.37 -12.19 -39.48
CA HIS A 293 -20.84 -11.61 -40.74
C HIS A 293 -19.96 -10.43 -41.19
N ARG A 294 -19.61 -9.53 -40.27
CA ARG A 294 -18.78 -8.36 -40.59
C ARG A 294 -17.35 -8.73 -40.97
N VAL A 295 -16.77 -9.72 -40.30
CA VAL A 295 -15.43 -10.24 -40.64
C VAL A 295 -15.42 -10.80 -42.05
N VAL A 296 -16.42 -11.60 -42.43
CA VAL A 296 -16.54 -12.14 -43.80
C VAL A 296 -16.73 -11.01 -44.82
N GLN A 297 -17.64 -10.07 -44.56
CA GLN A 297 -17.96 -8.95 -45.46
C GLN A 297 -16.74 -8.09 -45.78
N GLU A 298 -16.03 -7.65 -44.74
CA GLU A 298 -14.85 -6.81 -44.92
C GLU A 298 -13.70 -7.60 -45.57
N SER A 299 -13.59 -8.90 -45.29
CA SER A 299 -12.56 -9.76 -45.91
C SER A 299 -12.80 -9.95 -47.41
N LEU A 300 -14.05 -10.19 -47.84
CA LEU A 300 -14.40 -10.28 -49.27
C LEU A 300 -14.22 -8.93 -49.97
N THR A 301 -14.56 -7.84 -49.28
CA THR A 301 -14.32 -6.46 -49.77
C THR A 301 -12.81 -6.20 -49.93
N ASN A 302 -11.99 -6.64 -48.98
CA ASN A 302 -10.54 -6.49 -49.07
C ASN A 302 -9.95 -7.35 -50.18
N ALA A 303 -10.40 -8.61 -50.34
CA ALA A 303 -9.94 -9.48 -51.42
C ALA A 303 -10.27 -8.90 -52.80
N SER A 304 -11.49 -8.40 -53.02
CA SER A 304 -11.88 -7.76 -54.29
C SER A 304 -11.08 -6.48 -54.60
N LYS A 305 -10.73 -5.69 -53.58
CA LYS A 305 -9.95 -4.44 -53.74
C LYS A 305 -8.45 -4.68 -53.91
N HIS A 306 -7.88 -5.61 -53.16
CA HIS A 306 -6.43 -5.76 -53.00
C HIS A 306 -5.86 -7.00 -53.72
N ALA A 307 -6.70 -7.98 -54.06
CA ALA A 307 -6.31 -9.21 -54.73
C ALA A 307 -7.29 -9.60 -55.87
N PRO A 308 -7.50 -8.72 -56.88
CA PRO A 308 -8.41 -9.03 -57.97
C PRO A 308 -7.97 -10.29 -58.73
N GLY A 309 -8.91 -11.21 -58.92
CA GLY A 309 -8.67 -12.51 -59.56
C GLY A 309 -8.08 -13.59 -58.65
N ALA A 310 -7.85 -13.31 -57.37
CA ALA A 310 -7.45 -14.32 -56.40
C ALA A 310 -8.63 -15.24 -56.04
N ALA A 311 -8.35 -16.53 -55.88
CA ALA A 311 -9.26 -17.45 -55.20
C ALA A 311 -9.27 -17.15 -53.70
N VAL A 312 -10.47 -17.08 -53.13
CA VAL A 312 -10.75 -16.82 -51.70
C VAL A 312 -11.43 -18.05 -51.10
N THR A 313 -10.96 -18.50 -49.95
CA THR A 313 -11.59 -19.56 -49.15
C THR A 313 -12.05 -18.94 -47.83
N VAL A 314 -13.34 -19.07 -47.54
CA VAL A 314 -13.97 -18.69 -46.27
C VAL A 314 -14.32 -19.97 -45.53
N THR A 315 -13.78 -20.12 -44.32
CA THR A 315 -14.09 -21.25 -43.45
C THR A 315 -14.64 -20.71 -42.14
N VAL A 316 -15.85 -21.14 -41.77
CA VAL A 316 -16.49 -20.82 -40.49
C VAL A 316 -16.73 -22.13 -39.75
N THR A 317 -16.04 -22.34 -38.64
CA THR A 317 -16.14 -23.56 -37.83
C THR A 317 -16.48 -23.22 -36.39
N SER A 318 -17.40 -23.97 -35.78
CA SER A 318 -17.67 -23.88 -34.34
C SER A 318 -17.09 -25.08 -33.59
N HIS A 319 -16.39 -24.84 -32.49
CA HIS A 319 -16.03 -25.85 -31.48
C HIS A 319 -16.90 -25.67 -30.22
N GLU A 320 -16.81 -26.52 -29.20
CA GLU A 320 -17.73 -26.48 -28.03
C GLU A 320 -17.90 -25.06 -27.42
N ASP A 321 -16.81 -24.30 -27.30
CA ASP A 321 -16.82 -22.98 -26.64
C ASP A 321 -16.58 -21.78 -27.58
N ASP A 322 -16.09 -21.99 -28.80
CA ASP A 322 -15.67 -20.92 -29.71
C ASP A 322 -16.15 -21.10 -31.16
N VAL A 323 -16.19 -19.98 -31.88
CA VAL A 323 -16.39 -19.92 -33.32
C VAL A 323 -15.14 -19.29 -33.93
N ARG A 324 -14.65 -19.93 -34.99
CA ARG A 324 -13.46 -19.53 -35.73
C ARG A 324 -13.84 -19.22 -37.17
N VAL A 325 -13.38 -18.07 -37.65
CA VAL A 325 -13.54 -17.61 -39.03
C VAL A 325 -12.16 -17.46 -39.64
N ASP A 326 -11.86 -18.24 -40.66
CA ASP A 326 -10.64 -18.15 -41.46
C ASP A 326 -11.00 -17.70 -42.88
N VAL A 327 -10.43 -16.58 -43.32
CA VAL A 327 -10.54 -16.09 -44.71
C VAL A 327 -9.15 -16.01 -45.32
N VAL A 328 -8.95 -16.73 -46.41
CA VAL A 328 -7.65 -16.90 -47.06
C VAL A 328 -7.78 -16.56 -48.53
N ASP A 329 -6.92 -15.69 -49.05
CA ASP A 329 -6.77 -15.48 -50.49
C ASP A 329 -5.41 -15.97 -51.02
N THR A 330 -5.37 -16.23 -52.33
CA THR A 330 -4.18 -16.70 -53.06
C THR A 330 -3.24 -15.59 -53.53
N GLY A 331 -3.59 -14.33 -53.32
CA GLY A 331 -2.84 -13.16 -53.74
C GLY A 331 -3.18 -12.66 -55.14
N ALA A 332 -2.92 -11.37 -55.40
CA ALA A 332 -3.21 -10.74 -56.67
C ALA A 332 -2.40 -11.36 -57.83
N SER A 333 -3.06 -11.64 -58.96
CA SER A 333 -2.40 -12.07 -60.20
C SER A 333 -1.66 -10.93 -60.93
N ARG A 334 -1.90 -9.67 -60.52
CA ARG A 334 -1.25 -8.45 -61.04
C ARG A 334 -0.94 -7.48 -59.89
N PRO A 335 0.12 -6.65 -59.97
CA PRO A 335 0.42 -5.65 -58.95
C PRO A 335 -0.68 -4.59 -58.90
N VAL A 336 -1.32 -4.42 -57.74
CA VAL A 336 -2.28 -3.34 -57.49
C VAL A 336 -1.62 -2.29 -56.61
N ALA A 337 -1.44 -1.08 -57.15
CA ALA A 337 -1.09 0.08 -56.35
C ALA A 337 -2.38 0.65 -55.73
N ALA A 338 -2.61 0.37 -54.44
CA ALA A 338 -3.73 0.94 -53.69
C ALA A 338 -3.23 1.67 -52.42
N PRO A 339 -3.79 2.84 -52.06
CA PRO A 339 -3.45 3.54 -50.83
C PRO A 339 -3.92 2.71 -49.62
N SER A 340 -3.02 2.46 -48.67
CA SER A 340 -3.32 1.69 -47.46
C SER A 340 -4.16 2.50 -46.46
N GLY A 341 -5.48 2.42 -46.59
CA GLY A 341 -6.39 2.86 -45.52
C GLY A 341 -6.49 1.79 -44.42
N GLY A 342 -5.56 1.75 -43.47
CA GLY A 342 -5.51 0.76 -42.38
C GLY A 342 -6.71 0.74 -41.41
N ARG A 343 -7.73 1.57 -41.64
CA ARG A 343 -8.92 1.71 -40.78
C ARG A 343 -9.84 0.47 -40.79
N GLY A 344 -9.85 -0.31 -41.88
CA GLY A 344 -10.70 -1.50 -42.00
C GLY A 344 -10.33 -2.61 -41.00
N LEU A 345 -9.03 -2.93 -40.90
CA LEU A 345 -8.53 -3.97 -40.00
C LEU A 345 -8.61 -3.57 -38.53
N ASP A 346 -8.34 -2.30 -38.21
CA ASP A 346 -8.47 -1.80 -36.83
C ASP A 346 -9.94 -1.81 -36.37
N GLY A 347 -10.87 -1.45 -37.27
CA GLY A 347 -12.30 -1.57 -37.03
C GLY A 347 -12.78 -3.01 -36.85
N LEU A 348 -12.19 -3.98 -37.56
CA LEU A 348 -12.49 -5.41 -37.36
C LEU A 348 -11.92 -5.93 -36.03
N ARG A 349 -10.67 -5.57 -35.68
CA ARG A 349 -10.06 -5.96 -34.39
C ARG A 349 -10.90 -5.49 -33.23
N GLU A 350 -11.38 -4.24 -33.27
CA GLU A 350 -12.19 -3.69 -32.19
C GLU A 350 -13.55 -4.41 -32.08
N ARG A 351 -14.22 -4.69 -33.20
CA ARG A 351 -15.50 -5.44 -33.18
C ARG A 351 -15.34 -6.86 -32.68
N VAL A 352 -14.31 -7.58 -33.12
CA VAL A 352 -14.00 -8.93 -32.63
C VAL A 352 -13.65 -8.91 -31.16
N ARG A 353 -12.90 -7.89 -30.68
CA ARG A 353 -12.61 -7.69 -29.26
C ARG A 353 -13.87 -7.42 -28.44
N LEU A 354 -14.80 -6.62 -28.95
CA LEU A 354 -16.10 -6.36 -28.30
C LEU A 354 -16.96 -7.62 -28.20
N ALA A 355 -16.83 -8.54 -29.17
CA ALA A 355 -17.45 -9.87 -29.13
C ALA A 355 -16.71 -10.86 -28.20
N GLY A 356 -15.63 -10.44 -27.52
CA GLY A 356 -14.84 -11.30 -26.63
C GLY A 356 -13.77 -12.14 -27.34
N GLY A 357 -13.52 -11.87 -28.62
CA GLY A 357 -12.61 -12.63 -29.46
C GLY A 357 -11.26 -11.96 -29.74
N SER A 358 -10.48 -12.59 -30.61
CA SER A 358 -9.22 -12.07 -31.15
C SER A 358 -9.17 -12.20 -32.68
N LEU A 359 -8.46 -11.27 -33.34
CA LEU A 359 -8.30 -11.27 -34.79
C LEU A 359 -6.82 -11.10 -35.16
N THR A 360 -6.34 -11.99 -36.03
CA THR A 360 -5.01 -11.92 -36.64
C THR A 360 -5.17 -11.77 -38.15
N ALA A 361 -4.36 -10.92 -38.76
CA ALA A 361 -4.41 -10.64 -40.19
C ALA A 361 -2.99 -10.38 -40.70
N GLY A 362 -2.60 -11.04 -41.79
CA GLY A 362 -1.25 -10.88 -42.34
C GLY A 362 -1.02 -11.64 -43.65
N PRO A 363 0.10 -11.35 -44.35
CA PRO A 363 0.50 -12.07 -45.54
C PRO A 363 0.89 -13.52 -45.20
N ARG A 364 0.58 -14.46 -46.09
CA ARG A 364 0.92 -15.88 -45.90
C ARG A 364 2.32 -16.21 -46.42
N PRO A 365 3.02 -17.17 -45.77
CA PRO A 365 4.19 -17.81 -46.35
C PRO A 365 3.77 -18.58 -47.62
N GLY A 366 4.12 -18.07 -48.80
CA GLY A 366 3.72 -18.66 -50.09
C GLY A 366 2.76 -17.81 -50.93
N GLY A 367 2.39 -16.62 -50.46
CA GLY A 367 1.58 -15.66 -51.23
C GLY A 367 0.12 -15.58 -50.79
N GLY A 368 -0.46 -14.39 -51.00
CA GLY A 368 -1.81 -14.05 -50.55
C GLY A 368 -1.88 -13.61 -49.09
N PHE A 369 -3.10 -13.40 -48.61
CA PHE A 369 -3.39 -12.85 -47.29
C PHE A 369 -4.30 -13.79 -46.50
N GLN A 370 -4.13 -13.81 -45.18
CA GLN A 370 -4.97 -14.58 -44.26
C GLN A 370 -5.51 -13.66 -43.17
N LEU A 371 -6.79 -13.82 -42.89
CA LEU A 371 -7.46 -13.24 -41.74
C LEU A 371 -8.11 -14.36 -40.94
N THR A 372 -7.80 -14.40 -39.65
CA THR A 372 -8.32 -15.37 -38.69
C THR A 372 -8.97 -14.62 -37.54
N ALA A 373 -10.25 -14.88 -37.27
CA ALA A 373 -10.96 -14.41 -36.09
C ALA A 373 -11.43 -15.58 -35.23
N THR A 374 -11.32 -15.48 -33.91
CA THR A 374 -11.82 -16.49 -32.96
C THR A 374 -12.61 -15.79 -31.86
N MET A 375 -13.84 -16.23 -31.59
CA MET A 375 -14.78 -15.60 -30.66
C MET A 375 -15.52 -16.66 -29.82
N PRO A 376 -15.87 -16.38 -28.55
CA PRO A 376 -16.65 -17.32 -27.72
C PRO A 376 -18.10 -17.42 -28.19
N ARG A 377 -18.64 -18.64 -28.34
CA ARG A 377 -20.00 -18.86 -28.91
C ARG A 377 -21.12 -18.20 -28.13
N ALA A 378 -21.05 -18.26 -26.81
CA ALA A 378 -22.04 -17.67 -25.91
C ALA A 378 -21.96 -16.13 -25.83
N GLY A 379 -20.91 -15.52 -26.40
CA GLY A 379 -20.58 -14.13 -26.18
C GLY A 379 -20.12 -13.86 -24.74
N GLY A 380 -19.15 -12.98 -24.57
CA GLY A 380 -18.71 -12.61 -23.24
C GLY A 380 -17.67 -11.52 -23.27
N ARG A 381 -17.91 -10.44 -22.51
CA ARG A 381 -16.80 -9.63 -22.02
C ARG A 381 -15.91 -10.58 -21.20
N PRO A 382 -14.58 -10.62 -21.38
CA PRO A 382 -13.71 -11.16 -20.35
C PRO A 382 -14.00 -10.35 -19.09
N GLU A 383 -14.72 -10.96 -18.14
CA GLU A 383 -15.07 -10.32 -16.89
C GLU A 383 -13.76 -10.11 -16.13
N PRO A 384 -13.32 -8.86 -15.87
CA PRO A 384 -12.14 -8.65 -15.06
C PRO A 384 -12.38 -9.28 -13.69
N PRO A 385 -11.39 -9.98 -13.09
CA PRO A 385 -11.58 -10.67 -11.83
C PRO A 385 -12.22 -9.73 -10.81
N THR A 386 -13.37 -10.15 -10.29
CA THR A 386 -14.26 -9.29 -9.49
C THR A 386 -13.46 -8.47 -8.48
N ALA A 387 -13.61 -7.15 -8.55
CA ALA A 387 -12.97 -6.19 -7.66
C ALA A 387 -13.17 -6.53 -6.16
N ALA A 388 -14.15 -7.38 -5.82
CA ALA A 388 -14.37 -7.93 -4.49
C ALA A 388 -13.23 -8.86 -4.00
N VAL A 389 -12.69 -9.73 -4.84
CA VAL A 389 -11.59 -10.66 -4.48
C VAL A 389 -10.27 -9.90 -4.36
N GLU A 390 -10.03 -8.94 -5.27
CA GLU A 390 -8.88 -8.04 -5.21
C GLU A 390 -8.96 -7.10 -3.99
N ARG A 391 -10.12 -6.53 -3.68
CA ARG A 391 -10.35 -5.74 -2.45
C ARG A 391 -10.17 -6.58 -1.18
N ALA A 392 -10.62 -7.84 -1.17
CA ALA A 392 -10.49 -8.71 0.00
C ALA A 392 -9.02 -9.13 0.25
N THR A 393 -8.25 -9.41 -0.80
CA THR A 393 -6.83 -9.75 -0.71
C THR A 393 -5.97 -8.53 -0.33
N VAL A 394 -6.26 -7.35 -0.89
CA VAL A 394 -5.61 -6.08 -0.52
C VAL A 394 -5.95 -5.70 0.93
N ARG A 395 -7.20 -5.86 1.37
CA ARG A 395 -7.61 -5.56 2.75
C ARG A 395 -6.95 -6.50 3.76
N ARG A 396 -6.87 -7.80 3.45
CA ARG A 396 -6.21 -8.80 4.31
C ARG A 396 -4.69 -8.59 4.39
N SER A 397 -4.03 -8.25 3.29
CA SER A 397 -2.59 -7.93 3.29
C SER A 397 -2.28 -6.63 4.05
N ALA A 398 -3.12 -5.59 3.88
CA ALA A 398 -3.00 -4.35 4.65
C ALA A 398 -3.24 -4.55 6.16
N GLN A 399 -4.25 -5.34 6.54
CA GLN A 399 -4.53 -5.67 7.95
C GLN A 399 -3.41 -6.52 8.58
N ARG A 400 -2.89 -7.52 7.87
CA ARG A 400 -1.75 -8.32 8.36
C ARG A 400 -0.49 -7.47 8.51
N GLY A 401 -0.21 -6.56 7.57
CA GLY A 401 0.91 -5.62 7.67
C GLY A 401 0.77 -4.65 8.85
N LEU A 402 -0.44 -4.19 9.14
CA LEU A 402 -0.72 -3.31 10.28
C LEU A 402 -0.59 -4.03 11.63
N ILE A 403 -1.20 -5.21 11.75
CA ILE A 403 -1.17 -6.01 12.97
C ILE A 403 0.27 -6.42 13.29
N THR A 404 1.03 -6.90 12.30
CA THR A 404 2.44 -7.24 12.50
C THR A 404 3.30 -6.02 12.86
N ALA A 405 3.03 -4.84 12.28
CA ALA A 405 3.81 -3.64 12.55
C ALA A 405 3.59 -3.05 13.95
N ILE A 406 2.45 -3.26 14.60
CA ILE A 406 2.15 -2.66 15.92
C ILE A 406 2.07 -3.72 17.03
N ALA A 407 1.42 -4.85 16.77
CA ALA A 407 1.23 -5.88 17.79
C ALA A 407 2.52 -6.64 18.09
N ALA A 408 3.38 -6.92 17.10
CA ALA A 408 4.60 -7.69 17.32
C ALA A 408 5.60 -6.97 18.27
N PRO A 409 5.92 -5.67 18.13
CA PRO A 409 6.77 -4.97 19.10
C PRO A 409 6.10 -4.80 20.47
N LEU A 410 4.76 -4.60 20.53
CA LEU A 410 4.07 -4.56 21.82
C LEU A 410 4.14 -5.91 22.56
N LEU A 411 3.94 -7.01 21.84
CA LEU A 411 4.08 -8.37 22.37
C LEU A 411 5.53 -8.65 22.78
N LEU A 412 6.50 -8.28 21.96
CA LEU A 412 7.91 -8.40 22.31
C LEU A 412 8.24 -7.61 23.59
N GLY A 413 7.67 -6.42 23.75
CA GLY A 413 7.86 -5.60 24.94
C GLY A 413 7.24 -6.21 26.18
N ALA A 414 6.03 -6.75 26.06
CA ALA A 414 5.39 -7.49 27.13
C ALA A 414 6.22 -8.71 27.54
N VAL A 415 6.77 -9.46 26.58
CA VAL A 415 7.65 -10.62 26.85
C VAL A 415 8.93 -10.17 27.54
N VAL A 416 9.62 -9.16 27.02
CA VAL A 416 10.86 -8.64 27.62
C VAL A 416 10.60 -8.11 29.03
N GLY A 417 9.51 -7.38 29.24
CA GLY A 417 9.10 -6.88 30.55
C GLY A 417 8.77 -8.01 31.53
N ALA A 418 8.07 -9.05 31.08
CA ALA A 418 7.77 -10.22 31.89
C ALA A 418 9.05 -11.00 32.26
N VAL A 419 9.99 -11.15 31.33
CA VAL A 419 11.30 -11.76 31.59
C VAL A 419 12.11 -10.92 32.58
N ALA A 420 12.14 -9.59 32.42
CA ALA A 420 12.81 -8.68 33.34
C ALA A 420 12.22 -8.75 34.76
N LEU A 421 10.89 -8.73 34.87
CA LEU A 421 10.18 -8.84 36.14
C LEU A 421 10.42 -10.21 36.79
N GLY A 422 10.30 -11.30 36.01
CA GLY A 422 10.56 -12.65 36.50
C GLY A 422 12.00 -12.80 36.97
N TYR A 423 12.97 -12.27 36.22
CA TYR A 423 14.37 -12.25 36.60
C TYR A 423 14.61 -11.46 37.89
N TYR A 424 14.03 -10.26 38.01
CA TYR A 424 14.12 -9.43 39.20
C TYR A 424 13.54 -10.14 40.44
N LEU A 425 12.37 -10.78 40.30
CA LEU A 425 11.75 -11.55 41.38
C LEU A 425 12.63 -12.73 41.77
N VAL A 426 13.06 -13.57 40.82
CA VAL A 426 13.91 -14.74 41.10
C VAL A 426 15.21 -14.33 41.79
N ALA A 427 15.87 -13.28 41.30
CA ALA A 427 17.10 -12.78 41.92
C ALA A 427 16.84 -12.19 43.32
N GLY A 428 15.74 -11.45 43.48
CA GLY A 428 15.33 -10.88 44.76
C GLY A 428 15.01 -11.94 45.81
N TYR A 429 14.29 -13.01 45.44
CA TYR A 429 14.03 -14.17 46.31
C TYR A 429 15.30 -14.97 46.60
N SER A 430 16.22 -15.07 45.62
CA SER A 430 17.51 -15.76 45.78
C SER A 430 18.53 -14.97 46.63
N ALA A 431 18.21 -13.73 47.00
CA ALA A 431 19.00 -12.86 47.87
C ALA A 431 18.44 -12.75 49.29
N ILE A 432 17.46 -13.58 49.66
CA ILE A 432 16.86 -13.58 51.00
C ILE A 432 17.78 -14.30 51.98
N LEU A 433 18.33 -13.55 52.94
CA LEU A 433 19.01 -14.07 54.12
C LEU A 433 18.02 -14.00 55.28
N ARG A 434 17.53 -15.15 55.77
CA ARG A 434 16.52 -15.16 56.84
C ARG A 434 17.12 -14.58 58.13
N PRO A 435 16.31 -13.92 58.99
CA PRO A 435 16.80 -13.35 60.26
C PRO A 435 17.61 -14.33 61.11
N THR A 436 17.13 -15.57 61.26
CA THR A 436 17.85 -16.62 62.02
C THR A 436 19.22 -16.97 61.44
N GLN A 437 19.38 -16.92 60.12
CA GLN A 437 20.65 -17.17 59.43
C GLN A 437 21.59 -15.97 59.55
N TYR A 438 21.03 -14.76 59.48
CA TYR A 438 21.78 -13.54 59.72
C TYR A 438 22.32 -13.51 61.15
N ASP A 439 21.49 -13.79 62.15
CA ASP A 439 21.85 -13.77 63.57
C ASP A 439 22.97 -14.76 63.91
N ALA A 440 23.01 -15.91 63.23
CA ALA A 440 24.06 -16.93 63.39
C ALA A 440 25.47 -16.47 62.92
N LEU A 441 25.56 -15.42 62.12
CA LEU A 441 26.84 -14.88 61.66
C LEU A 441 27.49 -13.97 62.73
N THR A 442 28.77 -14.21 63.01
CA THR A 442 29.56 -13.41 63.96
C THR A 442 30.73 -12.72 63.28
N ILE A 443 31.04 -11.50 63.73
CA ILE A 443 32.20 -10.73 63.26
C ILE A 443 33.48 -11.51 63.61
N GLY A 444 34.44 -11.53 62.67
CA GLY A 444 35.68 -12.30 62.77
C GLY A 444 35.65 -13.68 62.10
N GLN A 445 34.48 -14.15 61.63
CA GLN A 445 34.38 -15.39 60.84
C GLN A 445 35.10 -15.27 59.50
N SER A 446 35.64 -16.39 59.01
CA SER A 446 36.23 -16.47 57.67
C SER A 446 35.15 -16.31 56.59
N GLU A 447 35.47 -15.65 55.49
CA GLU A 447 34.55 -15.46 54.36
C GLU A 447 34.07 -16.82 53.80
N ALA A 448 34.93 -17.85 53.82
CA ALA A 448 34.58 -19.19 53.38
C ALA A 448 33.51 -19.87 54.28
N ASP A 449 33.50 -19.58 55.59
CA ASP A 449 32.50 -20.11 56.50
C ASP A 449 31.19 -19.34 56.42
N VAL A 450 31.26 -18.02 56.31
CA VAL A 450 30.09 -17.15 56.09
C VAL A 450 29.40 -17.53 54.77
N ALA A 451 30.17 -17.75 53.70
CA ALA A 451 29.66 -18.11 52.37
C ALA A 451 28.80 -19.40 52.34
N LYS A 452 28.95 -20.31 53.32
CA LYS A 452 28.11 -21.53 53.43
C LYS A 452 26.67 -21.23 53.83
N VAL A 453 26.46 -20.13 54.56
CA VAL A 453 25.15 -19.69 55.07
C VAL A 453 24.52 -18.66 54.13
N LEU A 454 25.35 -17.93 53.37
CA LEU A 454 24.89 -16.89 52.47
C LEU A 454 24.07 -17.44 51.28
N PRO A 455 23.03 -16.70 50.85
CA PRO A 455 22.30 -16.99 49.62
C PRO A 455 23.19 -16.93 48.38
N ARG A 456 22.78 -17.67 47.33
CA ARG A 456 23.52 -17.76 46.05
C ARG A 456 23.62 -16.42 45.30
N MET A 457 22.67 -15.52 45.52
CA MET A 457 22.65 -14.20 44.89
C MET A 457 22.65 -13.10 45.94
N GLN A 458 23.15 -11.94 45.55
CA GLN A 458 23.08 -10.72 46.33
C GLN A 458 22.00 -9.81 45.75
N MET A 459 21.57 -8.82 46.53
CA MET A 459 20.62 -7.81 46.09
C MET A 459 21.15 -7.06 44.86
N ILE A 460 20.31 -6.94 43.82
CA ILE A 460 20.66 -6.28 42.54
C ILE A 460 20.65 -4.75 42.67
N ASP A 461 19.83 -4.24 43.58
CA ASP A 461 19.52 -2.82 43.77
C ASP A 461 19.84 -2.37 45.20
N PRO A 462 21.11 -2.40 45.66
CA PRO A 462 21.46 -1.99 47.02
C PRO A 462 21.11 -0.50 47.26
N PRO A 463 20.72 -0.11 48.48
CA PRO A 463 20.43 1.27 48.80
C PRO A 463 21.67 2.16 48.58
N GLY A 464 21.50 3.24 47.84
CA GLY A 464 22.58 4.08 47.31
C GLY A 464 23.11 5.18 48.24
N GLU A 465 22.77 5.17 49.53
CA GLU A 465 23.17 6.25 50.43
C GLU A 465 24.60 6.07 50.97
N GLY A 466 25.55 6.81 50.37
CA GLY A 466 26.66 7.47 51.06
C GLY A 466 27.78 6.62 51.67
N TYR A 467 27.69 5.29 51.63
CA TYR A 467 28.72 4.43 52.22
C TYR A 467 29.84 4.15 51.22
N ASN A 468 30.96 4.85 51.39
CA ASN A 468 32.22 4.50 50.75
C ASN A 468 32.97 3.52 51.67
N PRO A 469 33.02 2.22 51.35
CA PRO A 469 33.81 1.28 52.12
C PRO A 469 35.29 1.69 52.14
N PRO A 470 36.00 1.50 53.27
CA PRO A 470 37.45 1.66 53.32
C PRO A 470 38.16 0.83 52.24
N ALA A 471 39.34 1.28 51.81
CA ALA A 471 40.11 0.57 50.78
C ALA A 471 40.38 -0.89 51.20
N GLY A 472 40.05 -1.83 50.31
CA GLY A 472 40.19 -3.28 50.57
C GLY A 472 38.97 -3.94 51.22
N TRP A 473 37.90 -3.21 51.49
CA TRP A 473 36.64 -3.78 51.99
C TRP A 473 35.70 -4.13 50.82
N SER A 474 35.06 -5.29 50.91
CA SER A 474 34.04 -5.77 49.97
C SER A 474 32.72 -5.92 50.72
N CYS A 475 31.71 -5.10 50.37
CA CYS A 475 30.40 -5.14 51.02
C CYS A 475 29.35 -5.82 50.14
N GLN A 476 28.53 -6.64 50.78
CA GLN A 476 27.49 -7.47 50.18
C GLN A 476 26.15 -7.15 50.84
N TYR A 477 25.08 -7.13 50.03
CA TYR A 477 23.75 -6.73 50.47
C TYR A 477 22.73 -7.85 50.27
N TYR A 478 21.92 -8.10 51.29
CA TYR A 478 20.91 -9.17 51.32
C TYR A 478 19.58 -8.66 51.88
N ARG A 479 18.47 -9.29 51.47
CA ARG A 479 17.13 -8.94 51.94
C ARG A 479 16.72 -9.85 53.11
N PRO A 480 16.00 -9.33 54.12
CA PRO A 480 15.48 -10.16 55.22
C PRO A 480 14.23 -10.97 54.81
N ALA A 481 13.51 -10.51 53.79
CA ALA A 481 12.23 -11.07 53.35
C ALA A 481 12.02 -10.87 51.83
N ALA A 482 10.86 -11.29 51.32
CA ALA A 482 10.49 -11.17 49.92
C ALA A 482 10.62 -9.72 49.39
N PRO A 483 10.91 -9.54 48.08
CA PRO A 483 10.96 -8.20 47.48
C PRO A 483 9.73 -7.36 47.84
N PHE A 484 9.94 -6.07 48.12
CA PHE A 484 8.89 -5.08 48.47
C PHE A 484 8.19 -5.27 49.82
N THR A 485 8.62 -6.22 50.67
CA THR A 485 7.98 -6.45 51.98
C THR A 485 8.78 -5.90 53.17
N SER A 486 10.05 -5.52 52.97
CA SER A 486 10.94 -5.00 54.02
C SER A 486 11.46 -3.61 53.68
N ASN A 487 11.55 -2.77 54.71
CA ASN A 487 12.12 -1.42 54.66
C ASN A 487 13.60 -1.38 55.08
N TYR A 488 14.21 -2.53 55.35
CA TYR A 488 15.62 -2.66 55.69
C TYR A 488 16.29 -3.84 54.97
N VAL A 489 17.62 -3.77 54.86
CA VAL A 489 18.49 -4.74 54.22
C VAL A 489 19.69 -5.04 55.12
N TYR A 490 20.27 -6.22 54.95
CA TYR A 490 21.49 -6.61 55.64
C TYR A 490 22.71 -6.24 54.81
N ARG A 491 23.67 -5.54 55.43
CA ARG A 491 24.98 -5.23 54.86
C ARG A 491 26.06 -6.02 55.59
N LEU A 492 26.78 -6.83 54.84
CA LEU A 492 27.91 -7.62 55.33
C LEU A 492 29.18 -7.16 54.62
N CYS A 493 30.18 -6.69 55.36
CA CYS A 493 31.44 -6.23 54.80
C CYS A 493 32.60 -7.14 55.21
N PHE A 494 33.44 -7.47 54.23
CA PHE A 494 34.59 -8.34 54.37
C PHE A 494 35.88 -7.56 54.13
N ALA A 495 36.91 -7.80 54.93
CA ALA A 495 38.26 -7.28 54.70
C ALA A 495 39.27 -8.42 54.92
N ASN A 496 40.22 -8.57 54.00
CA ASN A 496 41.23 -9.65 54.06
C ASN A 496 40.63 -11.06 54.27
N GLY A 497 39.45 -11.33 53.70
CA GLY A 497 38.79 -12.64 53.80
C GLY A 497 38.10 -12.94 55.14
N THR A 498 37.87 -11.92 55.99
CA THR A 498 37.10 -12.07 57.24
C THR A 498 35.94 -11.07 57.30
N LEU A 499 34.86 -11.46 57.99
CA LEU A 499 33.70 -10.61 58.20
C LEU A 499 34.03 -9.53 59.24
N VAL A 500 34.09 -8.27 58.82
CA VAL A 500 34.48 -7.13 59.68
C VAL A 500 33.30 -6.24 60.09
N ALA A 501 32.22 -6.24 59.32
CA ALA A 501 31.00 -5.51 59.67
C ALA A 501 29.74 -6.30 59.30
N LYS A 502 28.75 -6.24 60.21
CA LYS A 502 27.43 -6.85 60.08
C LYS A 502 26.41 -5.81 60.54
N GLU A 503 25.65 -5.24 59.60
CA GLU A 503 24.78 -4.10 59.85
C GLU A 503 23.41 -4.24 59.19
N VAL A 504 22.40 -3.64 59.82
CA VAL A 504 21.06 -3.46 59.26
C VAL A 504 20.96 -2.04 58.73
N VAL A 505 20.69 -1.90 57.43
CA VAL A 505 20.63 -0.61 56.74
C VAL A 505 19.22 -0.39 56.22
N ALA A 506 18.69 0.83 56.36
CA ALA A 506 17.38 1.17 55.80
C ALA A 506 17.42 1.10 54.26
N SER A 507 16.34 0.59 53.67
CA SER A 507 16.14 0.50 52.23
C SER A 507 15.05 1.51 51.83
N GLY A 508 15.44 2.78 51.63
CA GLY A 508 14.54 3.85 51.17
C GLY A 508 13.86 4.68 52.28
N SER A 509 13.32 5.84 51.86
CA SER A 509 13.07 7.09 52.62
C SER A 509 11.96 7.11 53.69
N VAL A 510 11.82 6.06 54.50
CA VAL A 510 10.94 6.10 55.67
C VAL A 510 11.74 5.67 56.89
N ALA A 511 11.77 6.54 57.91
CA ALA A 511 12.50 6.30 59.14
C ALA A 511 12.10 4.95 59.77
N PRO A 512 13.05 4.17 60.31
CA PRO A 512 12.74 2.89 60.91
C PRO A 512 11.80 3.07 62.11
N THR A 513 10.74 2.26 62.17
CA THR A 513 9.98 2.07 63.42
C THR A 513 10.84 1.29 64.43
N PRO A 514 10.62 1.47 65.75
CA PRO A 514 11.53 1.02 66.80
C PRO A 514 11.68 -0.51 66.95
N GLU A 515 11.01 -1.31 66.14
CA GLU A 515 10.96 -2.77 66.28
C GLU A 515 12.17 -3.49 65.65
N GLY A 516 13.09 -2.77 65.01
CA GLY A 516 14.27 -3.33 64.33
C GLY A 516 15.61 -3.23 65.06
N THR A 517 15.64 -2.73 66.31
CA THR A 517 16.85 -2.64 67.14
C THR A 517 16.67 -3.45 68.43
N GLY A 518 16.56 -4.77 68.28
CA GLY A 518 16.59 -5.75 69.36
C GLY A 518 17.69 -6.75 69.11
#